data_AF-A0A8H9H2C2-F1
#
_entry.id   AF-A0A8H9H2C2-F1
#
_cell.length_a   1.000
_cell.length_b   1.000
_cell.length_c   1.000
_cell.angle_alpha   90.00
_cell.angle_beta   90.00
_cell.angle_gamma   90.00
#
_symmetry.space_group_name_H-M   'P 1'
#
loop_
_entity.id
_entity.type
_entity.pdbx_description
1 polymer ?
#
loop_
_entity_poly.entity_id
_entity_poly.type
_entity_poly.pdbx_seq_one_letter_code
_entity_poly.pdbx_strand_id
1 'polypeptide(L)'
;MHWIVARRRGSRVRHFRATAWFELGDCDNPAVTEWTYTGTHKGPFPLPDGREIEGTGRHITLRATCSTFVTNGRIVTHREYFDQLELYCQLGFGLTKIEQG
;
A
#
# COMPACT_ATOMS: atom_id res chain seq x y z
N MET A 1 -8.95 3.00 -4.77
CA MET A 1 -8.41 1.65 -4.49
C MET A 1 -8.71 1.33 -3.02
N HIS A 2 -9.77 0.58 -2.73
CA HIS A 2 -10.18 0.24 -1.35
C HIS A 2 -9.70 -1.19 -1.06
N TRP A 3 -8.59 -1.33 -0.34
CA TRP A 3 -8.24 -2.59 0.32
C TRP A 3 -8.39 -2.38 1.83
N ILE A 4 -9.59 -2.65 2.36
CA ILE A 4 -9.76 -2.82 3.81
C ILE A 4 -9.13 -4.18 4.13
N VAL A 5 -7.98 -4.18 4.82
CA VAL A 5 -7.40 -5.40 5.38
C VAL A 5 -8.22 -5.83 6.59
N ALA A 6 -9.41 -6.36 6.33
CA ALA A 6 -10.05 -7.29 7.25
C ALA A 6 -9.30 -8.62 7.10
N ARG A 7 -8.72 -9.15 8.18
CA ARG A 7 -8.21 -10.53 8.25
C ARG A 7 -9.35 -11.52 7.94
N ARG A 8 -9.69 -11.75 6.66
CA ARG A 8 -10.34 -12.97 6.23
C ARG A 8 -9.25 -14.01 6.03
N ARG A 9 -9.18 -14.98 6.95
CA ARG A 9 -8.56 -16.28 6.69
C ARG A 9 -9.15 -16.81 5.37
N GLY A 10 -8.40 -16.78 4.27
CA GLY A 10 -8.80 -17.52 3.07
C GLY A 10 -8.44 -16.96 1.69
N SER A 11 -7.96 -15.73 1.52
CA SER A 11 -7.52 -15.26 0.19
C SER A 11 -5.99 -15.31 0.07
N ARG A 12 -5.44 -16.44 -0.42
CA ARG A 12 -4.03 -16.52 -0.84
C ARG A 12 -3.89 -15.81 -2.18
N VAL A 13 -3.62 -14.50 -2.17
CA VAL A 13 -2.89 -13.89 -3.28
C VAL A 13 -1.47 -14.45 -3.19
N ARG A 14 -1.17 -15.52 -3.93
CA ARG A 14 0.11 -16.27 -3.83
C ARG A 14 1.36 -15.41 -4.13
N HIS A 15 1.18 -14.17 -4.57
CA HIS A 15 2.24 -13.24 -4.96
C HIS A 15 2.24 -11.94 -4.17
N PHE A 16 1.44 -11.79 -3.11
CA PHE A 16 1.47 -10.60 -2.26
C PHE A 16 1.60 -11.03 -0.80
N ARG A 17 2.53 -10.41 -0.08
CA ARG A 17 2.72 -10.63 1.34
C ARG A 17 2.85 -9.29 2.05
N ALA A 18 1.98 -9.08 3.03
CA ALA A 18 2.07 -8.01 4.00
C ALA A 18 2.67 -8.51 5.31
N THR A 19 3.72 -7.85 5.78
CA THR A 19 4.38 -8.16 7.05
C THR A 19 4.36 -6.93 7.93
N ALA A 20 3.58 -6.96 9.01
CA ALA A 20 3.66 -5.94 10.04
C ALA A 20 4.97 -6.12 10.80
N TRP A 21 5.64 -5.01 11.06
CA TRP A 21 6.87 -4.99 11.90
C TRP A 21 6.73 -4.04 13.08
N PHE A 22 5.71 -3.17 13.08
CA PHE A 22 5.30 -2.36 14.21
C PHE A 22 3.78 -2.22 14.26
N GLU A 23 3.19 -2.41 15.43
CA GLU A 23 1.77 -2.23 15.70
C GLU A 23 1.61 -1.40 16.99
N LEU A 24 0.98 -0.23 16.87
CA LEU A 24 0.51 0.55 18.01
C LEU A 24 -0.99 0.27 18.17
N GLY A 25 -1.31 -0.77 18.94
CA GLY A 25 -2.68 -1.26 19.16
C GLY A 25 -3.34 -0.77 20.44
N ASP A 26 -2.57 -0.32 21.43
CA ASP A 26 -3.06 0.09 22.75
C ASP A 26 -3.49 1.57 22.83
N CYS A 27 -3.49 2.28 21.71
CA CYS A 27 -4.03 3.63 21.63
C CYS A 27 -5.55 3.60 21.42
N ASP A 28 -6.28 4.55 22.01
CA ASP A 28 -7.75 4.57 21.98
C ASP A 28 -8.33 4.54 20.55
N ASN A 29 -7.81 5.39 19.65
CA ASN A 29 -8.19 5.47 18.24
C ASN A 29 -7.36 6.59 17.58
N PRO A 30 -6.66 6.41 16.45
CA PRO A 30 -6.61 5.23 15.59
C PRO A 30 -5.50 4.23 15.96
N ALA A 31 -5.74 2.95 15.72
CA ALA A 31 -4.67 1.96 15.68
C ALA A 31 -3.73 2.25 14.51
N VAL A 32 -2.42 2.15 14.74
CA VAL A 32 -1.39 2.38 13.71
C VAL A 32 -0.60 1.10 13.46
N THR A 33 -0.35 0.79 12.19
CA THR A 33 0.49 -0.36 11.82
C THR A 33 1.46 0.05 10.71
N GLU A 34 2.72 -0.31 10.89
CA GLU A 34 3.73 -0.19 9.85
C GLU A 34 4.03 -1.54 9.22
N TRP A 35 4.14 -1.53 7.90
CA TRP A 35 4.19 -2.70 7.05
C TRP A 35 5.41 -2.71 6.14
N THR A 36 5.81 -3.92 5.77
CA THR A 36 6.55 -4.19 4.53
C THR A 36 5.66 -5.03 3.62
N TYR A 37 5.35 -4.53 2.42
CA TYR A 37 4.68 -5.31 1.38
C TYR A 37 5.70 -5.85 0.39
N THR A 38 5.49 -7.08 -0.03
CA THR A 38 6.29 -7.73 -1.08
C THR A 38 5.36 -8.38 -2.08
N GLY A 39 5.72 -8.36 -3.35
CA GLY A 39 4.94 -9.08 -4.34
C GLY A 39 5.35 -8.88 -5.79
N THR A 40 4.49 -9.30 -6.71
CA THR A 40 4.69 -9.10 -8.16
C THR A 40 3.63 -8.15 -8.70
N HIS A 41 4.04 -7.11 -9.42
CA HIS A 41 3.14 -6.15 -10.06
C HIS A 41 2.44 -6.79 -11.26
N LYS A 42 1.21 -7.27 -11.05
CA LYS A 42 0.40 -8.00 -12.06
C LYS A 42 -0.87 -7.25 -12.50
N GLY A 43 -1.30 -6.24 -11.75
CA GLY A 43 -2.49 -5.45 -12.03
C GLY A 43 -2.14 -4.00 -12.31
N PRO A 44 -3.11 -3.18 -12.74
CA PRO A 44 -2.88 -1.77 -13.06
C PRO A 44 -2.54 -0.95 -11.80
N PHE A 45 -1.62 0.00 -11.96
CA PHE A 45 -1.28 0.99 -10.94
C PHE A 45 -1.68 2.41 -11.42
N PRO A 46 -2.65 3.07 -10.76
CA PRO A 46 -3.14 4.37 -11.20
C PRO A 46 -2.15 5.49 -10.89
N LEU A 47 -2.04 6.44 -11.82
CA LEU A 47 -1.24 7.66 -11.68
C LEU A 47 -2.12 8.89 -11.40
N PRO A 48 -1.55 9.95 -10.79
CA PRO A 48 -2.32 11.15 -10.44
C PRO A 48 -2.95 11.89 -11.62
N ASP A 49 -2.46 11.68 -12.84
CA ASP A 49 -2.99 12.29 -14.07
C ASP A 49 -4.10 11.46 -14.75
N GLY A 50 -4.56 10.40 -14.10
CA GLY A 50 -5.61 9.51 -14.60
C GLY A 50 -5.12 8.41 -15.54
N ARG A 51 -3.82 8.36 -15.86
CA ARG A 51 -3.24 7.20 -16.57
C ARG A 51 -3.03 6.02 -15.62
N GLU A 52 -2.76 4.86 -16.19
CA GLU A 52 -2.40 3.66 -15.44
C GLU A 52 -1.10 3.05 -15.98
N ILE A 53 -0.33 2.43 -15.09
CA ILE A 53 0.79 1.56 -15.43
C ILE A 53 0.27 0.13 -15.42
N GLU A 54 0.29 -0.53 -16.58
CA GLU A 54 -0.06 -1.95 -16.70
C GLU A 54 0.86 -2.86 -15.89
N GLY A 55 0.39 -4.08 -15.60
CA GLY A 55 1.15 -5.07 -14.85
C GLY A 55 2.52 -5.39 -15.46
N THR A 56 3.58 -4.85 -14.87
CA THR A 56 4.96 -4.94 -15.40
C THR A 56 5.63 -6.30 -15.16
N GLY A 57 5.04 -7.16 -14.33
CA GLY A 57 5.61 -8.45 -13.92
C GLY A 57 6.81 -8.34 -12.97
N ARG A 58 7.21 -7.12 -12.58
CA ARG A 58 8.36 -6.88 -11.68
C ARG A 58 8.01 -7.27 -10.24
N HIS A 59 9.02 -7.75 -9.52
CA HIS A 59 8.92 -7.91 -8.07
C HIS A 59 9.06 -6.55 -7.38
N ILE A 60 8.28 -6.33 -6.32
CA ILE A 60 8.28 -5.10 -5.52
C ILE A 60 8.50 -5.43 -4.04
N THR A 61 9.13 -4.51 -3.33
CA THR A 61 9.15 -4.41 -1.87
C THR A 61 8.82 -2.96 -1.52
N LEU A 62 7.83 -2.71 -0.68
CA LEU A 62 7.45 -1.33 -0.35
C LEU A 62 7.15 -1.16 1.14
N ARG A 63 7.46 0.03 1.65
CA ARG A 63 7.16 0.43 3.03
C ARG A 63 5.82 1.16 3.08
N ALA A 64 4.98 0.76 4.03
CA ALA A 64 3.67 1.39 4.22
C ALA A 64 3.36 1.59 5.70
N THR A 65 2.47 2.53 5.99
CA THR A 65 1.85 2.73 7.29
C THR A 65 0.37 2.95 7.12
N CYS A 66 -0.43 2.47 8.06
CA CYS A 66 -1.86 2.74 8.05
C CYS A 66 -2.36 3.24 9.39
N SER A 67 -3.38 4.10 9.34
CA SER A 67 -4.18 4.50 10.50
C SER A 67 -5.58 3.93 10.33
N THR A 68 -6.02 3.19 11.33
CA THR A 68 -7.29 2.47 11.31
C THR A 68 -8.16 2.94 12.46
N PHE A 69 -9.26 3.62 12.13
CA PHE A 69 -10.27 3.98 13.11
C PHE A 69 -11.26 2.84 13.31
N VAL A 70 -11.48 2.44 14.56
CA VAL A 70 -12.41 1.35 14.91
C VAL A 70 -13.50 1.85 15.85
N THR A 71 -14.76 1.48 15.56
CA THR A 71 -15.92 1.75 16.41
C THR A 71 -16.77 0.48 16.50
N ASN A 72 -17.18 0.07 17.70
CA ASN A 72 -17.97 -1.15 17.92
C ASN A 72 -17.35 -2.40 17.26
N GLY A 73 -16.02 -2.53 17.35
CA GLY A 73 -15.26 -3.64 16.76
C GLY A 73 -15.20 -3.64 15.23
N ARG A 74 -15.59 -2.55 14.56
CA ARG A 74 -15.57 -2.43 13.08
C ARG A 74 -14.69 -1.27 12.64
N ILE A 75 -13.95 -1.46 11.56
CA ILE A 75 -13.18 -0.39 10.91
C ILE A 75 -14.16 0.61 10.31
N VAL A 76 -14.13 1.87 10.77
CA VAL A 76 -14.92 2.98 10.24
C VAL A 76 -14.11 3.85 9.27
N THR A 77 -12.79 3.88 9.42
CA THR A 77 -11.90 4.54 8.46
C THR A 77 -10.57 3.81 8.41
N HIS A 78 -10.01 3.72 7.21
CA HIS A 78 -8.69 3.18 6.98
C HIS A 78 -7.96 4.12 6.02
N ARG A 79 -6.80 4.62 6.44
CA ARG A 79 -5.91 5.40 5.57
C ARG A 79 -4.60 4.67 5.49
N GLU A 80 -4.12 4.47 4.29
CA GLU A 80 -2.87 3.81 3.99
C GLU A 80 -1.97 4.78 3.23
N TYR A 81 -0.75 4.92 3.72
CA TYR A 81 0.30 5.68 3.08
C TYR A 81 1.46 4.75 2.82
N PHE A 82 2.08 4.90 1.66
CA PHE A 82 3.23 4.10 1.29
C PHE A 82 4.20 4.91 0.47
N ASP A 83 5.42 4.42 0.34
CA ASP A 83 6.43 5.05 -0.50
C ASP A 83 6.08 4.84 -1.99
N GLN A 84 5.27 5.77 -2.50
CA GLN A 84 4.81 5.74 -3.88
C GLN A 84 5.95 5.97 -4.87
N LEU A 85 6.98 6.71 -4.47
CA LEU A 85 8.16 6.96 -5.31
C LEU A 85 9.04 5.71 -5.40
N GLU A 86 9.27 5.03 -4.27
CA GLU A 86 9.98 3.73 -4.23
C GLU A 86 9.27 2.69 -5.10
N LEU A 87 7.94 2.62 -5.04
CA LEU A 87 7.15 1.76 -5.92
C LEU A 87 7.33 2.16 -7.39
N TYR A 88 7.13 3.43 -7.72
CA TYR A 88 7.23 3.95 -9.08
C TYR A 88 8.60 3.62 -9.72
N CYS A 89 9.68 3.77 -8.97
CA CYS A 89 11.02 3.39 -9.41
C CYS A 89 11.16 1.88 -9.63
N GLN A 90 10.64 1.04 -8.73
CA GLN A 90 10.66 -0.42 -8.91
C GLN A 90 9.83 -0.90 -10.10
N LEU A 91 8.80 -0.15 -10.51
CA LEU A 91 8.04 -0.45 -11.72
C LEU A 91 8.81 -0.15 -13.01
N GLY A 92 9.98 0.51 -12.92
CA GLY A 92 10.86 0.81 -14.04
C GLY A 92 10.77 2.25 -14.54
N PHE A 93 10.20 3.15 -13.74
CA PHE A 93 10.07 4.56 -14.08
C PHE A 93 11.06 5.42 -13.30
N GLY A 94 11.29 6.63 -13.78
CA GLY A 94 12.17 7.61 -13.14
C GLY A 94 11.51 8.98 -13.11
N LEU A 95 12.03 9.86 -12.26
CA LEU A 95 11.63 11.25 -12.25
C LEU A 95 12.38 12.03 -13.33
N THR A 96 11.66 12.90 -14.01
CA THR A 96 12.26 13.93 -14.88
C THR A 96 12.17 15.27 -14.16
N LYS A 97 13.25 16.06 -14.20
CA LYS A 97 13.23 17.42 -13.67
C LYS A 97 12.28 18.27 -14.52
N ILE A 98 11.36 18.97 -13.87
CA ILE A 98 10.56 19.99 -14.54
C ILE A 98 11.41 21.26 -14.62
N GLU A 99 11.69 21.74 -15.83
CA GLU A 99 12.30 23.05 -16.03
C GLU A 99 11.23 24.11 -15.77
N GLN A 100 11.44 24.95 -14.76
CA GLN A 100 10.61 26.13 -14.53
C GLN A 100 11.08 27.22 -15.50
N GLY A 101 10.20 27.61 -16.42
CA GLY A 101 10.40 28.78 -17.30
C GLY A 101 10.19 30.09 -16.58
#